data_AF-A0A974WW46-F1
#
_entry.id   AF-A0A974WW46-F1
#
_cell.length_a   1.000
_cell.length_b   1.000
_cell.length_c   1.000
_cell.angle_alpha   90.00
_cell.angle_beta   90.00
_cell.angle_gamma   90.00
#
_symmetry.space_group_name_H-M   'P 1'
#
loop_
_entity.id
_entity.type
_entity.pdbx_description
1 polymer ?
#
loop_
_entity_poly.entity_id
_entity_poly.type
_entity_poly.pdbx_seq_one_letter_code
_entity_poly.pdbx_strand_id
1 'polypeptide(L)'
;MKKIICFFLIIAALTSFTAFAAKSAPESAEANFRNLCVLINQRLSCMKDVAAYKHKNNIPIEDLARERIVLLNSTCDAAKFGLSPEAAKEFFQLQINLAKKIQKNWIAKWSTEDMPEKFNCKDLKTEIRPELIKIGRQIILQLKSLKHSSLPLQVKQQIVIEKINVKYISKSDKLLLLKAILKLQQQ
;
A
#
# COMPACT_ATOMS: atom_id res chain seq x y z
N MET A 1 -79.51 -13.46 -35.61
CA MET A 1 -79.79 -13.22 -34.17
C MET A 1 -78.50 -13.31 -33.38
N LYS A 2 -78.34 -12.40 -32.42
CA LYS A 2 -77.17 -12.12 -31.58
C LYS A 2 -76.64 -13.37 -30.82
N LYS A 3 -75.32 -13.41 -30.55
CA LYS A 3 -74.73 -13.33 -29.18
C LYS A 3 -73.19 -13.51 -29.12
N ILE A 4 -72.51 -12.46 -28.63
CA ILE A 4 -71.48 -12.44 -27.54
C ILE A 4 -70.10 -13.06 -27.88
N ILE A 5 -69.08 -12.27 -28.25
CA ILE A 5 -68.03 -11.62 -27.41
C ILE A 5 -67.35 -12.57 -26.40
N CYS A 6 -66.08 -12.91 -26.64
CA CYS A 6 -65.10 -13.16 -25.58
C CYS A 6 -63.71 -12.67 -26.01
N PHE A 7 -63.16 -11.86 -25.12
CA PHE A 7 -61.90 -11.15 -25.09
C PHE A 7 -60.77 -12.10 -24.65
N PHE A 8 -59.52 -11.88 -25.09
CA PHE A 8 -58.20 -12.22 -24.46
C PHE A 8 -57.14 -12.47 -25.57
N LEU A 9 -56.38 -11.47 -26.05
CA LEU A 9 -55.09 -10.97 -25.53
C LEU A 9 -54.02 -12.07 -25.33
N ILE A 10 -53.08 -12.23 -26.28
CA ILE A 10 -51.65 -12.49 -26.01
C ILE A 10 -50.81 -11.86 -27.14
N ILE A 11 -50.17 -10.73 -26.86
CA ILE A 11 -49.11 -10.12 -27.67
C ILE A 11 -47.80 -10.81 -27.27
N ALA A 12 -47.20 -11.58 -28.18
CA ALA A 12 -45.89 -12.19 -27.97
C ALA A 12 -44.79 -11.12 -28.14
N ALA A 13 -44.38 -10.51 -27.03
CA ALA A 13 -43.22 -9.62 -26.99
C ALA A 13 -41.92 -10.45 -27.02
N LEU A 14 -41.22 -10.41 -28.15
CA LEU A 14 -39.84 -10.85 -28.27
C LEU A 14 -38.94 -9.89 -27.48
N THR A 15 -38.62 -10.24 -26.23
CA THR A 15 -37.57 -9.56 -25.47
C THR A 15 -36.24 -10.22 -25.77
N SER A 16 -35.47 -9.59 -26.65
CA SER A 16 -34.06 -9.91 -26.88
C SER A 16 -33.29 -9.70 -25.58
N PHE A 17 -32.92 -10.80 -24.93
CA PHE A 17 -32.03 -10.81 -23.77
C PHE A 17 -30.62 -10.45 -24.24
N THR A 18 -30.26 -9.17 -24.16
CA THR A 18 -28.88 -8.74 -24.37
C THR A 18 -28.04 -9.22 -23.19
N ALA A 19 -27.17 -10.19 -23.46
CA ALA A 19 -26.21 -10.71 -22.48
C ALA A 19 -25.27 -9.58 -22.04
N PHE A 20 -25.43 -9.14 -20.79
CA PHE A 20 -24.49 -8.24 -20.13
C PHE A 20 -23.19 -9.03 -19.87
N ALA A 21 -22.17 -8.80 -20.70
CA ALA A 21 -20.86 -9.39 -20.51
C ALA A 21 -20.25 -8.90 -19.18
N ALA A 22 -20.22 -9.78 -18.17
CA ALA A 22 -19.59 -9.50 -16.89
C ALA A 22 -18.08 -9.26 -17.08
N LYS A 23 -17.66 -8.00 -16.95
CA LYS A 23 -16.25 -7.62 -16.93
C LYS A 23 -15.67 -7.95 -15.55
N SER A 24 -15.14 -9.15 -15.39
CA SER A 24 -14.55 -9.70 -14.14
C SER A 24 -13.19 -9.14 -13.74
N ALA A 25 -12.67 -8.13 -14.45
CA ALA A 25 -11.36 -7.51 -14.19
C ALA A 25 -11.25 -6.57 -12.95
N PRO A 26 -12.27 -5.79 -12.53
CA PRO A 26 -12.10 -4.77 -11.48
C PRO A 26 -11.77 -5.33 -10.09
N GLU A 27 -12.35 -6.48 -9.74
CA GLU A 27 -12.22 -7.09 -8.42
C GLU A 27 -10.76 -7.52 -8.15
N SER A 28 -10.08 -8.06 -9.16
CA SER A 28 -8.67 -8.44 -9.06
C SER A 28 -7.73 -7.23 -8.89
N ALA A 29 -8.01 -6.11 -9.55
CA ALA A 29 -7.22 -4.90 -9.45
C ALA A 29 -7.37 -4.21 -8.09
N GLU A 30 -8.59 -4.17 -7.56
CA GLU A 30 -8.85 -3.66 -6.22
C GLU A 30 -8.15 -4.50 -5.15
N ALA A 31 -8.30 -5.83 -5.20
CA ALA A 31 -7.65 -6.75 -4.28
C ALA A 31 -6.12 -6.59 -4.29
N ASN A 32 -5.52 -6.51 -5.49
CA ASN A 32 -4.09 -6.25 -5.65
C ASN A 32 -3.66 -4.90 -5.06
N PHE A 33 -4.47 -3.85 -5.23
CA PHE A 33 -4.18 -2.53 -4.68
C PHE A 33 -4.32 -2.49 -3.14
N ARG A 34 -5.30 -3.23 -2.59
CA ARG A 34 -5.42 -3.45 -1.15
C ARG A 34 -4.20 -4.17 -0.59
N ASN A 35 -3.72 -5.22 -1.27
CA ASN A 35 -2.52 -5.95 -0.88
C ASN A 35 -1.27 -5.05 -0.88
N LEU A 36 -1.12 -4.18 -1.88
CA LEU A 36 -0.06 -3.17 -1.90
C LEU A 36 -0.11 -2.28 -0.65
N CYS A 37 -1.30 -1.77 -0.30
CA CYS A 37 -1.45 -0.90 0.86
C CYS A 37 -1.18 -1.65 2.18
N VAL A 38 -1.56 -2.93 2.28
CA VAL A 38 -1.23 -3.79 3.42
C VAL A 38 0.28 -3.95 3.57
N LEU A 39 1.01 -4.20 2.48
CA LEU A 39 2.47 -4.32 2.52
C LEU A 39 3.15 -3.02 2.96
N ILE A 40 2.69 -1.86 2.46
CA ILE A 40 3.19 -0.55 2.89
C ILE A 40 2.90 -0.34 4.38
N ASN A 41 1.69 -0.68 4.83
CA ASN A 41 1.32 -0.59 6.24
C ASN A 41 2.21 -1.46 7.13
N GLN A 42 2.45 -2.72 6.74
CA GLN A 42 3.35 -3.64 7.43
C GLN A 42 4.76 -3.07 7.52
N ARG A 43 5.33 -2.61 6.41
CA ARG A 43 6.67 -2.02 6.37
C ARG A 43 6.82 -0.82 7.32
N LEU A 44 5.82 0.07 7.34
CA LEU A 44 5.81 1.23 8.22
C LEU A 44 5.57 0.84 9.68
N SER A 45 4.82 -0.22 9.95
CA SER A 45 4.53 -0.72 11.30
C SER A 45 5.78 -1.27 12.00
N CYS A 46 6.73 -1.83 11.25
CA CYS A 46 8.04 -2.25 11.78
C CYS A 46 8.81 -1.10 12.47
N MET A 47 8.47 0.17 12.18
CA MET A 47 9.21 1.32 12.70
C MET A 47 9.02 1.54 14.20
N LYS A 48 8.00 0.94 14.83
CA LYS A 48 7.93 0.89 16.29
C LYS A 48 9.06 0.04 16.87
N ASP A 49 9.28 -1.15 16.33
CA ASP A 49 10.35 -2.07 16.77
C ASP A 49 11.73 -1.47 16.46
N VAL A 50 11.90 -0.84 15.29
CA VAL A 50 13.14 -0.10 14.95
C VAL A 50 13.39 1.03 15.94
N ALA A 51 12.36 1.81 16.27
CA ALA A 51 12.49 2.91 17.23
C ALA A 51 12.92 2.40 18.60
N ALA A 52 12.29 1.32 19.08
CA ALA A 52 12.62 0.71 20.38
C ALA A 52 14.07 0.21 20.41
N TYR A 53 14.51 -0.48 19.35
CA TYR A 53 15.88 -0.98 19.26
C TYR A 53 16.88 0.16 19.29
N LYS A 54 16.64 1.18 18.47
CA LYS A 54 17.53 2.33 18.38
C LYS A 54 17.57 3.12 19.68
N HIS A 55 16.43 3.31 20.33
CA HIS A 55 16.34 3.99 21.62
C HIS A 55 17.12 3.25 22.70
N LYS A 56 16.88 1.94 22.86
CA LYS A 56 17.56 1.10 23.86
C LYS A 56 19.08 1.04 23.67
N ASN A 57 19.55 1.06 22.41
CA ASN A 57 20.96 0.94 22.06
C ASN A 57 21.64 2.29 21.77
N ASN A 58 20.99 3.43 22.02
CA ASN A 58 21.50 4.77 21.73
C ASN A 58 21.97 4.96 20.27
N ILE A 59 21.25 4.36 19.32
CA ILE A 59 21.56 4.44 17.88
C ILE A 59 20.77 5.60 17.26
N PRO A 60 21.40 6.48 16.45
CA PRO A 60 20.70 7.54 15.76
C PRO A 60 19.59 7.04 14.82
N ILE A 61 18.49 7.79 14.71
CA ILE A 61 17.38 7.48 13.79
C ILE A 61 17.86 7.54 12.33
N GLU A 62 18.68 8.53 11.98
CA GLU A 62 19.26 8.66 10.65
C GLU A 62 20.48 7.75 10.48
N ASP A 63 20.50 7.04 9.36
CA ASP A 63 21.59 6.15 8.97
C ASP A 63 21.75 6.28 7.46
N LEU A 64 22.48 7.32 7.02
CA LEU A 64 22.62 7.66 5.60
C LEU A 64 23.23 6.51 4.79
N ALA A 65 24.15 5.74 5.38
CA ALA A 65 24.73 4.58 4.72
C ALA A 65 23.66 3.51 4.46
N ARG A 66 22.82 3.22 5.45
CA ARG A 66 21.71 2.27 5.28
C ARG A 66 20.64 2.79 4.33
N GLU A 67 20.28 4.07 4.39
CA GLU A 67 19.31 4.69 3.49
C GLU A 67 19.75 4.54 2.03
N ARG A 68 21.03 4.79 1.72
CA ARG A 68 21.60 4.55 0.38
C ARG A 68 21.45 3.10 -0.08
N ILE A 69 21.71 2.13 0.78
CA ILE A 69 21.54 0.69 0.44
C ILE A 69 20.07 0.37 0.15
N VAL A 70 19.13 0.91 0.94
CA VAL A 70 17.70 0.69 0.72
C VAL A 70 17.28 1.24 -0.64
N LEU A 71 17.71 2.47 -0.98
CA LEU A 71 17.40 3.08 -2.27
C LEU A 71 18.01 2.28 -3.42
N LEU A 72 19.31 1.97 -3.36
CA LEU A 72 20.01 1.20 -4.39
C LEU A 72 19.31 -0.14 -4.67
N ASN A 73 19.02 -0.91 -3.63
CA ASN A 73 18.33 -2.20 -3.79
C ASN A 73 16.95 -2.01 -4.42
N SER A 74 16.19 -1.00 -3.97
CA SER A 74 14.85 -0.74 -4.50
C SER A 74 14.86 -0.30 -5.96
N THR A 75 15.86 0.49 -6.39
CA THR A 75 16.00 0.91 -7.78
C THR A 75 16.46 -0.23 -8.67
N CYS A 76 17.37 -1.09 -8.19
CA CYS A 76 17.80 -2.28 -8.93
C CYS A 76 16.64 -3.28 -9.10
N ASP A 77 15.87 -3.54 -8.04
CA ASP A 77 14.69 -4.40 -8.12
C ASP A 77 13.62 -3.79 -9.05
N ALA A 78 13.36 -2.48 -8.97
CA ALA A 78 12.42 -1.81 -9.86
C ALA A 78 12.80 -1.96 -11.33
N ALA A 79 14.08 -1.69 -11.68
CA ALA A 79 14.60 -1.88 -13.03
C ALA A 79 14.41 -3.32 -13.51
N LYS A 80 14.78 -4.30 -12.67
CA LYS A 80 14.64 -5.72 -12.97
C LYS A 80 13.20 -6.15 -13.25
N PHE A 81 12.22 -5.48 -12.64
CA PHE A 81 10.80 -5.79 -12.82
C PHE A 81 10.06 -4.86 -13.79
N GLY A 82 10.76 -3.99 -14.52
CA GLY A 82 10.19 -3.14 -15.57
C GLY A 82 9.45 -1.91 -15.04
N LEU A 83 9.75 -1.47 -13.82
CA LEU A 83 9.32 -0.19 -13.25
C LEU A 83 10.42 0.86 -13.39
N SER A 84 10.06 2.14 -13.46
CA SER A 84 11.06 3.22 -13.47
C SER A 84 11.90 3.22 -12.19
N PRO A 85 13.24 3.16 -12.31
CA PRO A 85 14.15 3.31 -11.18
C PRO A 85 13.99 4.66 -10.47
N GLU A 86 13.76 5.74 -11.21
CA GLU A 86 13.64 7.10 -10.70
C GLU A 86 12.36 7.26 -9.87
N ALA A 87 11.22 6.83 -10.40
CA ALA A 87 9.95 6.87 -9.66
C ALA A 87 10.01 5.94 -8.43
N ALA A 88 10.67 4.79 -8.54
CA ALA A 88 10.88 3.89 -7.40
C ALA A 88 11.75 4.55 -6.32
N LYS A 89 12.83 5.23 -6.71
CA LYS A 89 13.69 5.97 -5.79
C LYS A 89 12.90 7.01 -5.00
N GLU A 90 12.08 7.80 -5.67
CA GLU A 90 11.23 8.80 -5.01
C GLU A 90 10.23 8.17 -4.03
N PHE A 91 9.58 7.07 -4.45
CA PHE A 91 8.62 6.36 -3.61
C PHE A 91 9.28 5.76 -2.36
N PHE A 92 10.44 5.11 -2.49
CA PHE A 92 11.16 4.55 -1.34
C PHE A 92 11.81 5.64 -0.47
N GLN A 93 12.24 6.76 -1.05
CA GLN A 93 12.70 7.93 -0.27
C GLN A 93 11.56 8.49 0.59
N LEU A 94 10.35 8.63 0.04
CA LEU A 94 9.18 9.03 0.82
C LEU A 94 8.92 8.06 1.97
N GLN A 95 8.98 6.75 1.72
CA GLN A 95 8.81 5.76 2.79
C GLN A 95 9.93 5.81 3.84
N ILE A 96 11.17 6.14 3.47
CA ILE A 96 12.27 6.38 4.44
C ILE A 96 11.94 7.60 5.31
N ASN A 97 11.46 8.69 4.71
CA ASN A 97 11.10 9.90 5.44
C ASN A 97 9.96 9.64 6.43
N LEU A 98 8.91 8.94 6.00
CA LEU A 98 7.80 8.52 6.87
C LEU A 98 8.26 7.55 7.97
N ALA A 99 9.19 6.64 7.65
CA ALA A 99 9.79 5.76 8.63
C ALA A 99 10.55 6.52 9.72
N LYS A 100 11.34 7.54 9.33
CA LYS A 100 12.02 8.43 10.29
C LYS A 100 11.01 9.22 11.13
N LYS A 101 9.92 9.70 10.53
CA LYS A 101 8.82 10.37 11.24
C LYS A 101 8.19 9.47 12.31
N ILE A 102 7.87 8.21 11.98
CA ILE A 102 7.31 7.26 12.94
C ILE A 102 8.27 7.02 14.11
N GLN A 103 9.55 6.79 13.80
CA GLN A 103 10.58 6.56 14.82
C GLN A 103 10.72 7.75 15.78
N LYS A 104 10.81 8.98 15.24
CA LYS A 104 10.90 10.21 16.04
C LYS A 104 9.74 10.34 17.03
N ASN A 105 8.52 10.07 16.58
CA ASN A 105 7.32 10.19 17.42
C ASN A 105 7.24 9.11 18.50
N TRP A 106 7.67 7.88 18.21
CA TRP A 106 7.75 6.83 19.25
C TRP A 106 8.79 7.17 20.31
N ILE A 107 9.98 7.62 19.89
CA ILE A 107 11.05 8.02 20.82
C ILE A 107 10.61 9.20 21.67
N ALA A 108 10.00 10.22 21.07
CA ALA A 108 9.46 11.37 21.81
C ALA A 108 8.39 10.94 22.83
N LYS A 109 7.50 10.00 22.47
CA LYS A 109 6.54 9.42 23.42
C LYS A 109 7.25 8.72 24.58
N TRP A 110 8.32 7.98 24.31
CA TRP A 110 9.08 7.29 25.36
C TRP A 110 9.93 8.21 26.24
N SER A 111 10.15 9.46 25.82
CA SER A 111 10.75 10.48 26.68
C SER A 111 9.77 11.02 27.74
N THR A 112 8.46 10.83 27.57
CA THR A 112 7.43 11.30 28.50
C THR A 112 6.67 10.18 29.20
N GLU A 113 6.66 8.98 28.61
CA GLU A 113 6.01 7.79 29.14
C GLU A 113 6.98 6.62 29.01
N ASP A 114 7.34 5.96 30.11
CA ASP A 114 8.31 4.88 30.04
C ASP A 114 7.94 3.83 28.99
N MET A 115 8.95 3.40 28.21
CA MET A 115 8.77 2.27 27.31
C MET A 115 8.37 1.06 28.15
N PRO A 116 7.35 0.26 27.74
CA PRO A 116 6.94 -0.90 28.52
C PRO A 116 8.13 -1.82 28.82
N GLU A 117 8.35 -2.17 30.09
CA GLU A 117 9.50 -3.00 30.51
C GLU A 117 9.58 -4.33 29.76
N LYS A 118 8.42 -4.90 29.38
CA LYS A 118 8.30 -6.14 28.63
C LYS A 118 8.34 -5.96 27.10
N PHE A 119 8.76 -4.80 26.60
CA PHE A 119 8.88 -4.60 25.15
C PHE A 119 10.00 -5.47 24.59
N ASN A 120 9.64 -6.65 24.05
CA ASN A 120 10.61 -7.54 23.43
C ASN A 120 11.11 -6.93 22.14
N CYS A 121 12.27 -6.30 22.22
CA CYS A 121 12.87 -5.61 21.11
C CYS A 121 13.54 -6.61 20.17
N LYS A 122 12.90 -6.88 19.03
CA LYS A 122 13.48 -7.67 17.94
C LYS A 122 14.83 -7.10 17.52
N ASP A 123 15.78 -7.96 17.18
CA ASP A 123 17.08 -7.50 16.73
C ASP A 123 16.98 -6.79 15.37
N LEU A 124 17.59 -5.61 15.29
CA LEU A 124 17.51 -4.78 14.10
C LEU A 124 18.18 -5.44 12.89
N LYS A 125 19.27 -6.19 13.08
CA LYS A 125 20.11 -6.73 12.02
C LYS A 125 19.64 -8.11 11.57
N THR A 126 19.29 -9.00 12.49
CA THR A 126 18.94 -10.39 12.19
C THR A 126 17.47 -10.62 11.96
N GLU A 127 16.58 -9.72 12.42
CA GLU A 127 15.13 -9.89 12.28
C GLU A 127 14.49 -8.78 11.45
N ILE A 128 14.59 -7.52 11.91
CA ILE A 128 13.82 -6.42 11.32
C ILE A 128 14.32 -6.05 9.92
N ARG A 129 15.64 -5.93 9.72
CA ARG A 129 16.20 -5.58 8.40
C ARG A 129 15.89 -6.63 7.31
N PRO A 130 16.02 -7.94 7.56
CA PRO A 130 15.55 -8.97 6.62
C PRO A 130 14.07 -8.86 6.29
N GLU A 131 13.20 -8.63 7.28
CA GLU A 131 11.77 -8.44 7.06
C GLU A 131 11.49 -7.22 6.16
N LEU A 132 12.14 -6.08 6.43
CA LEU A 132 12.02 -4.87 5.61
C LEU A 132 12.47 -5.07 4.17
N ILE A 133 13.51 -5.87 3.94
CA ILE A 133 13.99 -6.22 2.59
C ILE A 133 12.94 -7.08 1.87
N LYS A 134 12.43 -8.12 2.53
CA LYS A 134 11.38 -9.00 2.00
C LYS A 134 10.14 -8.19 1.60
N ILE A 135 9.62 -7.36 2.51
CA ILE A 135 8.44 -6.54 2.25
C ILE A 135 8.71 -5.53 1.13
N GLY A 136 9.89 -4.89 1.10
CA GLY A 136 10.28 -3.97 0.04
C GLY A 136 10.20 -4.59 -1.35
N ARG A 137 10.69 -5.81 -1.52
CA ARG A 137 10.58 -6.56 -2.78
C ARG A 137 9.15 -6.94 -3.12
N GLN A 138 8.35 -7.36 -2.14
CA GLN A 138 6.92 -7.66 -2.34
C GLN A 138 6.14 -6.41 -2.81
N ILE A 139 6.46 -5.24 -2.26
CA ILE A 139 5.88 -3.97 -2.71
C ILE A 139 6.18 -3.72 -4.19
N ILE A 140 7.43 -3.91 -4.64
CA ILE A 140 7.82 -3.74 -6.04
C ILE A 140 7.06 -4.71 -6.96
N LEU A 141 6.95 -5.99 -6.57
CA LEU A 141 6.19 -6.98 -7.34
C LEU A 141 4.70 -6.63 -7.44
N GLN A 142 4.12 -6.10 -6.36
CA GLN A 142 2.73 -5.67 -6.36
C GLN A 142 2.51 -4.40 -7.19
N LEU A 143 3.47 -3.46 -7.17
CA LEU A 143 3.45 -2.28 -8.05
C LEU A 143 3.50 -2.69 -9.53
N LYS A 144 4.34 -3.68 -9.88
CA LYS A 144 4.40 -4.25 -11.21
C LYS A 144 3.04 -4.81 -11.67
N SER A 145 2.37 -5.61 -10.84
CA SER A 145 1.08 -6.19 -11.21
C SER A 145 -0.02 -5.14 -11.40
N LEU A 146 0.15 -3.97 -10.78
CA LEU A 146 -0.80 -2.85 -10.83
C LEU A 146 -0.49 -1.82 -11.92
N LYS A 147 0.58 -1.99 -12.72
CA LYS A 147 1.05 -1.02 -13.72
C LYS A 147 -0.06 -0.57 -14.69
N HIS A 148 -0.90 -1.51 -15.13
CA HIS A 148 -2.00 -1.25 -16.08
C HIS A 148 -3.39 -1.29 -15.44
N SER A 149 -3.47 -1.17 -14.11
CA SER A 149 -4.75 -1.23 -13.40
C SER A 149 -5.59 0.03 -13.62
N SER A 150 -6.84 -0.14 -14.05
CA SER A 150 -7.80 0.94 -14.28
C SER A 150 -8.66 1.27 -13.05
N LEU A 151 -8.12 1.08 -11.84
CA LEU A 151 -8.88 1.32 -10.61
C LEU A 151 -9.15 2.83 -10.44
N PRO A 152 -10.41 3.26 -10.22
CA PRO A 152 -10.73 4.68 -10.06
C PRO A 152 -9.94 5.36 -8.94
N LEU A 153 -9.59 6.63 -9.12
CA LEU A 153 -8.78 7.39 -8.15
C LEU A 153 -9.45 7.45 -6.78
N GLN A 154 -10.78 7.63 -6.74
CA GLN A 154 -11.56 7.70 -5.51
C GLN A 154 -11.47 6.39 -4.72
N VAL A 155 -11.51 5.24 -5.42
CA VAL A 155 -11.35 3.92 -4.81
C VAL A 155 -9.91 3.74 -4.30
N LYS A 156 -8.89 4.14 -5.07
CA LYS A 156 -7.49 4.15 -4.61
C LYS A 156 -7.30 4.99 -3.35
N GLN A 157 -7.90 6.19 -3.30
CA GLN A 157 -7.86 7.08 -2.13
C GLN A 157 -8.49 6.43 -0.91
N GLN A 158 -9.68 5.85 -1.06
CA GLN A 158 -10.38 5.19 0.04
C GLN A 158 -9.54 4.04 0.60
N ILE A 159 -9.00 3.18 -0.27
CA ILE A 159 -8.18 2.02 0.15
C ILE A 159 -6.91 2.48 0.88
N VAL A 160 -6.22 3.48 0.36
CA VAL A 160 -5.01 4.03 0.99
C VAL A 160 -5.32 4.59 2.38
N ILE A 161 -6.43 5.32 2.53
CA ILE A 161 -6.85 5.89 3.81
C ILE A 161 -7.20 4.79 4.82
N GLU A 162 -7.91 3.76 4.36
CA GLU A 162 -8.39 2.63 5.17
C GLU A 162 -7.24 1.70 5.60
N LYS A 163 -6.39 1.27 4.66
CA LYS A 163 -5.43 0.18 4.87
C LYS A 163 -4.08 0.64 5.43
N ILE A 164 -3.67 1.88 5.21
CA ILE A 164 -2.45 2.43 5.81
C ILE A 164 -2.84 3.13 7.11
N ASN A 165 -2.83 2.41 8.22
CA ASN A 165 -3.33 2.85 9.52
C ASN A 165 -2.25 2.88 10.63
N VAL A 166 -0.97 2.91 10.24
CA VAL A 166 0.15 3.04 11.20
C VAL A 166 0.05 4.32 12.03
N LYS A 167 0.30 4.20 13.33
CA LYS A 167 0.38 5.36 14.24
C LYS A 167 1.41 6.39 13.73
N TYR A 168 1.10 7.67 13.91
CA TYR A 168 1.92 8.81 13.47
C TYR A 168 1.99 9.04 11.95
N ILE A 169 1.14 8.36 11.18
CA ILE A 169 0.90 8.64 9.76
C ILE A 169 -0.42 9.40 9.60
N SER A 170 -0.34 10.63 9.09
CA SER A 170 -1.51 11.50 8.87
C SER A 170 -2.24 11.16 7.56
N LYS A 171 -3.45 11.71 7.36
CA LYS A 171 -4.14 11.62 6.07
C LYS A 171 -3.30 12.22 4.92
N SER A 172 -2.59 13.32 5.17
CA SER A 172 -1.72 13.95 4.15
C SER A 172 -0.55 13.06 3.75
N ASP A 173 0.09 12.36 4.69
CA ASP A 173 1.16 11.39 4.39
C ASP A 173 0.64 10.25 3.49
N LYS A 174 -0.56 9.75 3.78
CA LYS A 174 -1.22 8.71 2.97
C LYS A 174 -1.47 9.19 1.54
N LEU A 175 -1.91 10.43 1.35
CA LEU A 175 -2.13 11.00 0.02
C LEU A 175 -0.82 11.25 -0.74
N LEU A 176 0.28 11.58 -0.05
CA LEU A 176 1.61 11.63 -0.66
C LEU A 176 2.07 10.25 -1.15
N LEU A 177 1.82 9.19 -0.37
CA LEU A 177 2.09 7.82 -0.79
C LEU A 177 1.27 7.44 -2.03
N LEU A 178 -0.02 7.78 -2.06
CA LEU A 178 -0.85 7.55 -3.25
C LEU A 178 -0.28 8.29 -4.47
N LYS A 179 0.09 9.56 -4.32
CA LYS A 179 0.70 10.34 -5.42
C LYS A 179 1.96 9.65 -5.96
N ALA A 180 2.82 9.15 -5.08
CA ALA A 180 4.02 8.42 -5.49
C ALA A 180 3.71 7.07 -6.18
N ILE A 181 2.68 6.34 -5.72
CA ILE A 181 2.20 5.11 -6.39
C ILE A 181 1.68 5.42 -7.80
N LEU A 182 0.91 6.51 -7.97
CA LEU A 182 0.38 6.90 -9.27
C LEU A 182 1.50 7.24 -10.27
N LYS A 183 2.57 7.89 -9.81
CA LYS A 183 3.74 8.18 -10.66
C LYS A 183 4.39 6.90 -11.22
N LEU A 184 4.45 5.85 -10.40
CA LEU A 184 4.96 4.52 -10.81
C LEU A 184 4.05 3.77 -11.78
N GLN A 185 2.76 4.12 -11.85
CA GLN A 185 1.80 3.51 -12.77
C GLN A 185 1.70 4.23 -14.13
N GLN A 186 2.22 5.46 -14.23
CA GLN A 186 2.12 6.31 -15.42
C GLN A 186 3.30 6.19 -16.39
N GLN A 187 4.28 5.33 -16.09
CA GLN A 187 5.54 5.12 -16.81
C GLN A 187 5.70 3.64 -17.12
#